data_AF-A0A1H4WUA2-F1
#
_entry.id   AF-A0A1H4WUA2-F1
#
_cell.length_a   1.000
_cell.length_b   1.000
_cell.length_c   1.000
_cell.angle_alpha   90.00
_cell.angle_beta   90.00
_cell.angle_gamma   90.00
#
_symmetry.space_group_name_H-M   'P 1'
#
loop_
_entity.id
_entity.type
_entity.pdbx_description
1 polymer ?
#
loop_
_entity_poly.entity_id
_entity_poly.type
_entity_poly.pdbx_seq_one_letter_code
_entity_poly.pdbx_strand_id
1 'polypeptide(L)'
;MARPSVSGFRDDDPEKLPSGTAGGAVNAPISRTVCAVGSLRNPVGPLPSTIYWRRRAVLLSVCALLALLITWVLTSGGGGGKNDAGGSDGKNPAPSTITPGPSGSGPAISQAPGGRDESTAGGDSGGSGSGDGSGDGSGSGDGTTDGGSDGSGGSGSGSAGGGSGGNVGAGDTVADGSSLPNCVSGQMKLKVSSRHNAYEPGETPALLLTATNSSTYDCKVDLGPKNAVVTVTQAGSEDDFWSSADCPKATGSLRFRVPAGSSITYTVKWDRRASAPQCATPAAGSAEAGTYLVEATTPGFGTAQTSFVLEND
;
A
#
# COMPACT_ATOMS: atom_id res chain seq x y z
N MET A 1 41.72 57.57 60.68
CA MET A 1 40.68 56.58 61.03
C MET A 1 40.68 55.52 59.93
N ALA A 2 40.79 54.21 60.11
CA ALA A 2 41.36 53.32 61.11
C ALA A 2 41.69 52.01 60.36
N ARG A 3 42.80 51.36 60.71
CA ARG A 3 43.25 49.98 60.31
C ARG A 3 42.38 48.92 61.05
N PRO A 4 42.42 47.57 60.83
CA PRO A 4 43.55 46.68 60.42
C PRO A 4 43.18 45.65 59.31
N SER A 5 44.07 44.95 58.59
CA SER A 5 45.33 44.19 58.84
C SER A 5 45.12 42.82 59.51
N VAL A 6 45.62 41.75 58.85
CA VAL A 6 46.14 40.42 59.32
C VAL A 6 45.78 39.34 58.26
N SER A 7 46.68 38.88 57.36
CA SER A 7 47.71 37.79 57.48
C SER A 7 47.12 36.46 58.00
N GLY A 8 47.20 35.28 57.36
CA GLY A 8 48.30 34.62 56.64
C GLY A 8 48.44 33.19 57.23
N PHE A 9 49.14 32.28 56.52
CA PHE A 9 49.65 30.95 56.96
C PHE A 9 48.65 29.76 57.04
N ARG A 10 48.77 28.64 56.28
CA ARG A 10 49.78 27.54 56.16
C ARG A 10 49.65 26.43 57.22
N ASP A 11 50.00 25.20 56.79
CA ASP A 11 50.29 23.98 57.58
C ASP A 11 49.05 23.15 58.01
N ASP A 12 48.97 21.82 58.05
CA ASP A 12 49.81 20.65 57.70
C ASP A 12 48.87 19.42 57.78
N ASP A 13 49.27 18.28 57.24
CA ASP A 13 48.73 16.89 57.38
C ASP A 13 48.76 16.42 58.88
N PRO A 14 48.58 15.14 59.31
CA PRO A 14 48.11 13.89 58.70
C PRO A 14 47.18 13.03 59.63
N GLU A 15 46.95 11.77 59.19
CA GLU A 15 46.59 10.57 59.96
C GLU A 15 45.09 10.24 60.14
N LYS A 16 44.67 9.09 59.59
CA LYS A 16 44.69 7.82 60.37
C LYS A 16 44.21 6.62 59.54
N LEU A 17 45.14 5.69 59.26
CA LEU A 17 44.83 4.28 59.02
C LEU A 17 44.56 3.58 60.36
N PRO A 18 43.85 2.43 60.34
CA PRO A 18 44.57 1.24 60.80
C PRO A 18 44.41 0.03 59.87
N SER A 19 45.53 -0.66 59.72
CA SER A 19 45.67 -2.03 59.23
C SER A 19 44.96 -3.04 60.13
N GLY A 20 44.34 -4.05 59.52
CA GLY A 20 43.94 -5.30 60.13
C GLY A 20 44.22 -6.46 59.16
N THR A 21 45.12 -7.35 59.57
CA THR A 21 45.81 -8.37 58.77
C THR A 21 45.10 -9.74 58.81
N ALA A 22 45.27 -10.48 57.71
CA ALA A 22 45.31 -11.94 57.56
C ALA A 22 44.02 -12.79 57.62
N GLY A 23 43.87 -13.57 56.54
CA GLY A 23 43.73 -15.03 56.66
C GLY A 23 42.45 -15.61 56.08
N GLY A 24 42.58 -16.40 55.00
CA GLY A 24 41.55 -17.36 54.63
C GLY A 24 41.37 -17.56 53.14
N ALA A 25 42.31 -18.23 52.48
CA ALA A 25 42.00 -18.94 51.25
C ALA A 25 41.01 -20.07 51.58
N VAL A 26 39.78 -19.94 51.11
CA VAL A 26 38.86 -21.08 50.96
C VAL A 26 38.36 -21.11 49.52
N ASN A 27 38.78 -22.16 48.84
CA ASN A 27 38.25 -22.61 47.56
C ASN A 27 36.71 -22.66 47.60
N ALA A 28 36.06 -21.93 46.71
CA ALA A 28 34.69 -22.22 46.30
C ALA A 28 34.54 -21.90 44.80
N PRO A 29 33.87 -22.80 44.05
CA PRO A 29 34.11 -23.00 42.64
C PRO A 29 33.57 -21.89 41.76
N ILE A 30 34.34 -21.59 40.71
CA ILE A 30 33.88 -20.91 39.51
C ILE A 30 32.64 -21.65 39.02
N SER A 31 31.46 -21.09 39.29
CA SER A 31 30.22 -21.56 38.70
C SER A 31 30.26 -21.20 37.22
N ARG A 32 30.92 -22.05 36.44
CA ARG A 32 30.64 -22.18 35.01
C ARG A 32 29.23 -22.75 34.96
N THR A 33 28.23 -21.87 34.93
CA THR A 33 26.91 -22.22 34.45
C THR A 33 27.11 -22.61 32.99
N VAL A 34 27.26 -23.91 32.79
CA VAL A 34 27.09 -24.57 31.51
C VAL A 34 25.75 -24.08 30.97
N CYS A 35 25.77 -23.31 29.89
CA CYS A 35 24.61 -23.12 29.04
C CYS A 35 24.20 -24.52 28.57
N ALA A 36 23.28 -25.14 29.30
CA ALA A 36 22.63 -26.34 28.85
C ALA A 36 21.94 -25.99 27.53
N VAL A 37 22.41 -26.64 26.46
CA VAL A 37 21.76 -26.65 25.15
C VAL A 37 20.45 -27.42 25.28
N GLY A 38 19.44 -26.76 25.85
CA GLY A 38 18.06 -27.24 25.97
C GLY A 38 17.23 -26.77 24.79
N SER A 39 17.66 -27.14 23.59
CA SER A 39 16.94 -26.88 22.35
C SER A 39 15.74 -27.83 22.21
N LEU A 40 14.64 -27.30 21.67
CA LEU A 40 13.70 -27.97 20.74
C LEU A 40 12.45 -28.73 21.21
N ARG A 41 11.97 -28.72 22.48
CA ARG A 41 10.81 -29.58 22.82
C ARG A 41 9.68 -29.06 23.73
N ASN A 42 9.41 -27.76 23.83
CA ASN A 42 8.07 -27.33 24.31
C ASN A 42 7.67 -25.87 23.96
N PRO A 43 6.78 -25.63 22.98
CA PRO A 43 6.11 -24.33 22.83
C PRO A 43 4.68 -24.41 23.39
N VAL A 44 4.41 -23.72 24.50
CA VAL A 44 3.06 -23.24 24.84
C VAL A 44 3.15 -21.84 25.42
N GLY A 45 2.82 -20.85 24.60
CA GLY A 45 2.49 -19.47 24.99
C GLY A 45 1.16 -19.09 24.31
N PRO A 46 0.21 -18.43 25.01
CA PRO A 46 -1.20 -18.43 24.66
C PRO A 46 -1.56 -17.35 23.64
N LEU A 47 -1.36 -17.66 22.35
CA LEU A 47 -2.09 -17.04 21.24
C LEU A 47 -2.85 -18.16 20.53
N PRO A 48 -4.05 -17.90 19.96
CA PRO A 48 -5.04 -18.92 19.63
C PRO A 48 -4.42 -20.07 18.84
N SER A 49 -4.32 -21.22 19.51
CA SER A 49 -3.76 -22.49 19.03
C SER A 49 -4.33 -22.91 17.66
N THR A 50 -5.51 -22.39 17.33
CA THR A 50 -6.25 -22.67 16.11
C THR A 50 -5.54 -22.21 14.83
N ILE A 51 -4.81 -21.08 14.80
CA ILE A 51 -4.17 -20.61 13.55
C ILE A 51 -2.92 -21.43 13.21
N TYR A 52 -2.14 -21.79 14.23
CA TYR A 52 -0.95 -22.62 14.08
C TYR A 52 -1.29 -24.05 13.64
N TRP A 53 -2.30 -24.66 14.28
CA TRP A 53 -2.78 -25.98 13.89
C TRP A 53 -3.43 -25.98 12.51
N ARG A 54 -4.13 -24.91 12.10
CA ARG A 54 -4.69 -24.80 10.74
C ARG A 54 -3.60 -24.78 9.67
N ARG A 55 -2.55 -23.97 9.84
CA ARG A 55 -1.44 -23.91 8.86
C ARG A 55 -0.67 -25.24 8.80
N ARG A 56 -0.49 -25.92 9.94
CA ARG A 56 0.15 -27.25 9.98
C ARG A 56 -0.72 -28.37 9.43
N ALA A 57 -2.03 -28.37 9.68
CA ALA A 57 -2.96 -29.33 9.11
C ALA A 57 -3.05 -29.20 7.58
N VAL A 58 -3.06 -27.97 7.06
CA VAL A 58 -3.01 -27.70 5.62
C VAL A 58 -1.70 -28.21 5.01
N LEU A 59 -0.55 -27.91 5.63
CA LEU A 59 0.74 -28.43 5.16
C LEU A 59 0.80 -29.96 5.14
N LEU A 60 0.32 -30.62 6.21
CA LEU A 60 0.28 -32.09 6.26
C LEU A 60 -0.66 -32.69 5.21
N SER A 61 -1.82 -32.07 4.96
CA SER A 61 -2.76 -32.50 3.92
C SER A 61 -2.14 -32.37 2.51
N VAL A 62 -1.48 -31.25 2.22
CA VAL A 62 -0.80 -31.05 0.92
C VAL A 62 0.35 -32.05 0.73
N CYS A 63 1.15 -32.30 1.77
CA CYS A 63 2.20 -33.32 1.72
C CYS A 63 1.64 -34.72 1.48
N ALA A 64 0.52 -35.08 2.11
CA ALA A 64 -0.13 -36.38 1.90
C ALA A 64 -0.68 -36.52 0.48
N LEU A 65 -1.29 -35.47 -0.08
CA LEU A 65 -1.76 -35.46 -1.47
C LEU A 65 -0.61 -35.58 -2.46
N LEU A 66 0.50 -34.87 -2.23
CA LEU A 66 1.71 -35.01 -3.06
C LEU A 66 2.30 -36.41 -3.00
N ALA A 67 2.36 -37.03 -1.81
CA ALA A 67 2.84 -38.41 -1.67
C ALA A 67 1.94 -39.42 -2.40
N LEU A 68 0.61 -39.24 -2.35
CA LEU A 68 -0.34 -40.05 -3.12
C LEU A 68 -0.18 -39.85 -4.63
N LEU A 69 0.02 -38.61 -5.09
CA LEU A 69 0.20 -38.31 -6.50
C LEU A 69 1.53 -38.89 -7.03
N ILE A 70 2.61 -38.75 -6.27
CA ILE A 70 3.91 -39.37 -6.58
C ILE A 70 3.76 -40.89 -6.62
N THR A 71 3.08 -41.49 -5.64
CA THR A 71 2.83 -42.94 -5.62
C THR A 71 2.02 -43.36 -6.84
N TRP A 72 0.97 -42.63 -7.20
CA TRP A 72 0.16 -42.91 -8.38
C TRP A 72 0.96 -42.79 -9.68
N VAL A 73 1.82 -41.79 -9.82
CA VAL A 73 2.69 -41.63 -11.00
C VAL A 73 3.73 -42.76 -11.08
N LEU A 74 4.32 -43.15 -9.94
CA LEU A 74 5.31 -44.24 -9.91
C LEU A 74 4.67 -45.61 -10.13
N THR A 75 3.42 -45.83 -9.70
CA THR A 75 2.70 -47.10 -9.92
C THR A 75 2.00 -47.17 -11.28
N SER A 76 1.70 -46.05 -11.91
CA SER A 76 1.13 -45.99 -13.27
C SER A 76 2.17 -45.87 -14.39
N GLY A 77 3.43 -45.53 -14.06
CA GLY A 77 4.53 -45.38 -15.02
C GLY A 77 5.27 -46.67 -15.44
N GLY A 78 4.86 -47.83 -14.94
CA GLY A 78 5.47 -49.13 -15.27
C GLY A 78 4.66 -49.92 -16.30
N GLY A 79 4.94 -49.69 -17.59
CA GLY A 79 4.34 -50.45 -18.69
C GLY A 79 4.84 -51.90 -18.79
N GLY A 80 3.91 -52.83 -19.01
CA GLY A 80 4.18 -54.23 -19.36
C GLY A 80 2.97 -54.83 -20.07
N GLY A 81 2.98 -54.77 -21.41
CA GLY A 81 1.90 -55.28 -22.26
C GLY A 81 1.88 -56.80 -22.44
N LYS A 82 0.70 -57.32 -22.80
CA LYS A 82 0.52 -58.54 -23.60
C LYS A 82 -0.77 -58.45 -24.43
N ASN A 83 -0.62 -58.91 -25.66
CA ASN A 83 -1.50 -58.72 -26.81
C ASN A 83 -2.69 -59.70 -26.84
N ASP A 84 -3.77 -59.19 -27.45
CA ASP A 84 -4.81 -59.80 -28.30
C ASP A 84 -5.30 -61.25 -28.05
N ALA A 85 -6.63 -61.38 -27.85
CA ALA A 85 -7.51 -62.13 -28.75
C ALA A 85 -8.99 -62.05 -28.34
N GLY A 86 -9.85 -61.66 -29.29
CA GLY A 86 -11.14 -62.29 -29.55
C GLY A 86 -12.35 -61.90 -28.69
N GLY A 87 -13.37 -61.33 -29.34
CA GLY A 87 -14.73 -61.28 -28.78
C GLY A 87 -15.58 -60.17 -29.39
N SER A 88 -16.29 -60.50 -30.48
CA SER A 88 -17.31 -59.69 -31.13
C SER A 88 -18.36 -59.16 -30.16
N ASP A 89 -18.72 -57.87 -30.26
CA ASP A 89 -20.11 -57.45 -30.10
C ASP A 89 -20.36 -56.08 -30.74
N GLY A 90 -21.24 -56.09 -31.74
CA GLY A 90 -21.60 -54.91 -32.51
C GLY A 90 -22.49 -53.94 -31.73
N LYS A 91 -22.20 -52.65 -31.88
CA LYS A 91 -23.19 -51.56 -31.97
C LYS A 91 -22.58 -50.40 -32.75
N ASN A 92 -23.06 -50.24 -33.98
CA ASN A 92 -22.82 -49.09 -34.83
C ASN A 92 -23.89 -48.03 -34.52
N PRO A 93 -23.54 -46.79 -34.14
CA PRO A 93 -24.37 -45.63 -34.45
C PRO A 93 -23.67 -44.83 -35.56
N ALA A 94 -24.42 -44.61 -36.64
CA ALA A 94 -24.00 -43.87 -37.82
C ALA A 94 -23.51 -42.44 -37.50
N PRO A 95 -22.57 -41.88 -38.29
CA PRO A 95 -22.25 -40.46 -38.23
C PRO A 95 -23.40 -39.65 -38.88
N SER A 96 -24.02 -38.75 -38.12
CA SER A 96 -24.96 -37.76 -38.66
C SER A 96 -24.23 -36.80 -39.59
N THR A 97 -24.48 -36.96 -40.88
CA THR A 97 -24.15 -36.03 -41.95
C THR A 97 -25.06 -34.80 -41.84
N ILE A 98 -24.52 -33.66 -41.40
CA ILE A 98 -25.20 -32.37 -41.58
C ILE A 98 -24.89 -31.88 -43.00
N THR A 99 -25.85 -32.11 -43.88
CA THR A 99 -25.94 -31.54 -45.23
C THR A 99 -26.03 -30.01 -45.17
N PRO A 100 -25.16 -29.26 -45.87
CA PRO A 100 -25.38 -27.84 -46.16
C PRO A 100 -26.60 -27.66 -47.06
N GLY A 101 -27.60 -26.91 -46.60
CA GLY A 101 -28.76 -26.53 -47.40
C GLY A 101 -28.41 -25.60 -48.57
N PRO A 102 -29.18 -25.62 -49.66
CA PRO A 102 -28.81 -24.99 -50.93
C PRO A 102 -28.79 -23.46 -50.88
N SER A 103 -27.78 -22.90 -51.56
CA SER A 103 -27.68 -21.48 -51.91
C SER A 103 -28.83 -21.08 -52.85
N GLY A 104 -29.65 -20.11 -52.42
CA GLY A 104 -30.62 -19.43 -53.27
C GLY A 104 -30.08 -18.08 -53.72
N SER A 105 -29.87 -17.93 -55.02
CA SER A 105 -29.40 -16.71 -55.69
C SER A 105 -30.54 -15.72 -55.98
N GLY A 106 -30.41 -14.49 -55.49
CA GLY A 106 -30.88 -13.22 -56.11
C GLY A 106 -32.31 -12.72 -55.82
N PRO A 107 -32.65 -11.44 -56.13
CA PRO A 107 -31.80 -10.32 -56.56
C PRO A 107 -31.76 -9.14 -55.56
N ALA A 108 -30.76 -8.27 -55.72
CA ALA A 108 -30.63 -7.00 -55.02
C ALA A 108 -31.72 -6.02 -55.45
N ILE A 109 -32.39 -5.40 -54.47
CA ILE A 109 -33.30 -4.27 -54.69
C ILE A 109 -32.78 -3.08 -53.89
N SER A 110 -31.97 -2.27 -54.56
CA SER A 110 -31.74 -0.87 -54.22
C SER A 110 -32.98 -0.08 -54.61
N GLN A 111 -33.60 0.65 -53.68
CA GLN A 111 -34.22 1.96 -53.89
C GLN A 111 -34.76 2.53 -52.57
N ALA A 112 -34.34 3.75 -52.26
CA ALA A 112 -35.07 4.67 -51.39
C ALA A 112 -36.00 5.54 -52.26
N PRO A 113 -37.21 5.86 -51.77
CA PRO A 113 -37.90 7.09 -52.17
C PRO A 113 -38.40 7.86 -50.92
N GLY A 114 -37.98 9.12 -50.72
CA GLY A 114 -38.78 10.31 -51.05
C GLY A 114 -39.74 10.66 -49.89
N GLY A 115 -39.62 11.75 -49.15
CA GLY A 115 -39.64 13.15 -49.60
C GLY A 115 -41.07 13.70 -49.45
N ARG A 116 -41.32 14.59 -48.46
CA ARG A 116 -42.38 15.62 -48.56
C ARG A 116 -42.27 16.73 -47.49
N ASP A 117 -41.82 17.86 -48.01
CA ASP A 117 -42.09 19.30 -47.80
C ASP A 117 -43.24 19.79 -46.88
N GLU A 118 -42.87 20.83 -46.10
CA GLU A 118 -43.53 22.15 -45.88
C GLU A 118 -44.93 22.27 -45.23
N SER A 119 -45.01 22.97 -44.08
CA SER A 119 -45.54 24.36 -43.98
C SER A 119 -46.04 24.78 -42.58
N THR A 120 -45.47 25.89 -42.10
CA THR A 120 -46.09 27.08 -41.45
C THR A 120 -46.60 27.10 -40.00
N ALA A 121 -45.93 27.99 -39.23
CA ALA A 121 -46.45 29.24 -38.62
C ALA A 121 -46.58 29.35 -37.08
N GLY A 122 -45.95 30.43 -36.57
CA GLY A 122 -46.15 31.10 -35.27
C GLY A 122 -44.94 30.95 -34.33
N GLY A 123 -44.15 31.95 -33.96
CA GLY A 123 -44.26 33.41 -34.04
C GLY A 123 -43.82 34.01 -32.69
N ASP A 124 -42.74 34.81 -32.70
CA ASP A 124 -42.27 35.80 -31.68
C ASP A 124 -41.94 35.31 -30.24
N SER A 125 -41.01 35.87 -29.46
CA SER A 125 -40.19 37.10 -29.46
C SER A 125 -39.09 36.87 -28.38
N GLY A 126 -37.83 37.26 -28.56
CA GLY A 126 -37.30 38.58 -28.19
C GLY A 126 -36.82 38.62 -26.72
N GLY A 127 -35.50 38.70 -26.48
CA GLY A 127 -34.99 38.97 -25.12
C GLY A 127 -33.52 38.64 -24.87
N SER A 128 -32.61 39.41 -25.46
CA SER A 128 -31.21 39.51 -25.02
C SER A 128 -31.14 40.40 -23.77
N GLY A 129 -30.44 39.95 -22.73
CA GLY A 129 -30.15 40.74 -21.54
C GLY A 129 -28.68 40.68 -21.19
N SER A 130 -27.94 41.69 -21.64
CA SER A 130 -26.61 42.04 -21.12
C SER A 130 -26.76 42.67 -19.74
N GLY A 131 -25.89 42.28 -18.81
CA GLY A 131 -25.80 42.89 -17.49
C GLY A 131 -24.37 43.35 -17.24
N ASP A 132 -24.09 44.60 -17.59
CA ASP A 132 -22.95 45.37 -17.11
C ASP A 132 -23.26 45.90 -15.70
N GLY A 133 -22.32 45.71 -14.77
CA GLY A 133 -22.43 46.21 -13.40
C GLY A 133 -21.06 46.68 -12.90
N SER A 134 -20.75 47.94 -13.17
CA SER A 134 -19.64 48.66 -12.53
C SER A 134 -20.00 48.99 -11.08
N GLY A 135 -19.04 48.77 -10.17
CA GLY A 135 -19.13 49.16 -8.77
C GLY A 135 -17.74 49.46 -8.24
N ASP A 136 -17.37 50.74 -8.27
CA ASP A 136 -16.20 51.29 -7.59
C ASP A 136 -16.36 51.24 -6.07
N GLY A 137 -15.30 50.83 -5.38
CA GLY A 137 -15.23 50.78 -3.92
C GLY A 137 -13.78 50.74 -3.45
N SER A 138 -13.19 51.93 -3.34
CA SER A 138 -11.86 52.17 -2.80
C SER A 138 -11.81 51.82 -1.31
N GLY A 139 -10.73 51.17 -0.87
CA GLY A 139 -10.44 50.89 0.52
C GLY A 139 -8.97 50.51 0.71
N SER A 140 -8.13 51.52 0.87
CA SER A 140 -6.70 51.44 1.12
C SER A 140 -6.37 50.66 2.40
N GLY A 141 -5.27 49.91 2.35
CA GLY A 141 -4.65 49.25 3.49
C GLY A 141 -3.25 48.80 3.11
N ASP A 142 -2.33 49.76 3.15
CA ASP A 142 -0.88 49.59 2.98
C ASP A 142 -0.28 48.63 4.03
N GLY A 143 0.68 47.83 3.57
CA GLY A 143 1.45 46.89 4.39
C GLY A 143 2.56 46.18 3.60
N THR A 144 3.43 46.97 2.95
CA THR A 144 4.82 46.66 2.56
C THR A 144 5.56 45.90 3.69
N THR A 145 6.43 44.90 3.48
CA THR A 145 7.60 44.84 2.58
C THR A 145 8.08 43.39 2.28
N ASP A 146 8.41 43.16 1.02
CA ASP A 146 9.62 42.56 0.41
C ASP A 146 10.28 41.25 0.90
N GLY A 147 10.51 40.36 -0.09
CA GLY A 147 11.85 39.76 -0.29
C GLY A 147 11.93 38.38 -0.96
N GLY A 148 12.14 38.35 -2.30
CA GLY A 148 12.84 37.28 -3.05
C GLY A 148 11.97 36.13 -3.62
N SER A 149 11.61 36.14 -4.90
CA SER A 149 12.28 35.44 -6.04
C SER A 149 12.46 33.94 -5.78
N ASP A 150 11.79 33.03 -6.50
CA ASP A 150 12.21 32.61 -7.85
C ASP A 150 11.11 31.88 -8.65
N GLY A 151 11.14 32.09 -9.98
CA GLY A 151 10.94 31.00 -10.94
C GLY A 151 9.53 30.70 -11.43
N SER A 152 9.05 31.49 -12.40
CA SER A 152 8.00 31.08 -13.32
C SER A 152 8.40 29.82 -14.10
N GLY A 153 7.51 28.83 -14.13
CA GLY A 153 7.69 27.61 -14.91
C GLY A 153 6.36 26.97 -15.28
N GLY A 154 5.71 27.53 -16.30
CA GLY A 154 4.88 26.80 -17.28
C GLY A 154 3.67 26.01 -16.78
N SER A 155 2.50 26.61 -16.93
CA SER A 155 1.24 25.86 -17.15
C SER A 155 1.38 25.02 -18.42
N GLY A 156 1.80 23.76 -18.25
CA GLY A 156 1.65 22.72 -19.22
C GLY A 156 0.33 22.00 -18.99
N SER A 157 -0.70 22.36 -19.76
CA SER A 157 -1.79 21.45 -20.10
C SER A 157 -1.17 20.26 -20.83
N GLY A 158 -0.63 19.32 -20.07
CA GLY A 158 -0.09 18.07 -20.56
C GLY A 158 -1.22 17.07 -20.73
N SER A 159 -1.59 16.82 -21.98
CA SER A 159 -2.35 15.65 -22.40
C SER A 159 -1.97 14.43 -21.56
N ALA A 160 -2.98 13.70 -21.08
CA ALA A 160 -2.83 12.37 -20.52
C ALA A 160 -2.14 11.46 -21.54
N GLY A 161 -0.81 11.45 -21.50
CA GLY A 161 0.03 10.49 -22.18
C GLY A 161 -0.12 9.18 -21.45
N GLY A 162 -0.68 8.18 -22.13
CA GLY A 162 -0.67 6.80 -21.69
C GLY A 162 0.77 6.30 -21.58
N GLY A 163 1.39 6.56 -20.44
CA GLY A 163 2.59 5.89 -19.97
C GLY A 163 2.16 4.82 -18.97
N SER A 164 2.45 3.56 -19.30
CA SER A 164 2.28 2.46 -18.37
C SER A 164 3.22 2.67 -17.17
N GLY A 165 2.71 2.78 -15.94
CA GLY A 165 3.53 2.86 -14.73
C GLY A 165 3.89 4.27 -14.23
N GLY A 166 2.97 5.24 -14.33
CA GLY A 166 3.23 6.62 -13.87
C GLY A 166 3.18 6.80 -12.35
N ASN A 167 4.13 7.56 -11.79
CA ASN A 167 3.98 8.11 -10.44
C ASN A 167 2.90 9.20 -10.49
N VAL A 168 1.94 9.14 -9.57
CA VAL A 168 0.85 10.11 -9.46
C VAL A 168 0.95 10.89 -8.15
N GLY A 169 0.66 12.18 -8.21
CA GLY A 169 0.55 13.07 -7.05
C GLY A 169 -0.84 13.68 -6.94
N ALA A 170 -1.10 14.44 -5.88
CA ALA A 170 -2.43 15.03 -5.63
C ALA A 170 -2.97 15.91 -6.79
N GLY A 171 -2.07 16.46 -7.62
CA GLY A 171 -2.44 17.24 -8.83
C GLY A 171 -2.95 16.39 -10.00
N ASP A 172 -2.71 15.09 -10.01
CA ASP A 172 -3.13 14.16 -11.08
C ASP A 172 -4.51 13.55 -10.82
N THR A 173 -5.24 14.11 -9.84
CA THR A 173 -6.55 13.59 -9.45
C THR A 173 -7.61 13.88 -10.51
N VAL A 174 -8.52 12.93 -10.65
CA VAL A 174 -9.68 12.98 -11.52
C VAL A 174 -10.81 13.68 -10.78
N ALA A 175 -11.49 14.61 -11.44
CA ALA A 175 -12.62 15.38 -10.88
C ALA A 175 -13.85 14.51 -10.55
N ASP A 176 -14.70 14.96 -9.62
CA ASP A 176 -15.86 14.21 -9.09
C ASP A 176 -16.85 13.75 -10.15
N GLY A 177 -17.10 14.57 -11.18
CA GLY A 177 -18.01 14.29 -12.29
C GLY A 177 -17.43 13.50 -13.48
N SER A 178 -16.24 12.90 -13.36
CA SER A 178 -15.65 12.15 -14.48
C SER A 178 -16.48 10.93 -14.87
N SER A 179 -16.64 10.71 -16.18
CA SER A 179 -17.33 9.56 -16.78
C SER A 179 -16.57 8.23 -16.66
N LEU A 180 -15.34 8.24 -16.16
CA LEU A 180 -14.57 7.01 -15.92
C LEU A 180 -15.30 6.13 -14.88
N PRO A 181 -15.48 4.83 -15.14
CA PRO A 181 -16.05 3.90 -14.18
C PRO A 181 -15.10 3.69 -12.99
N ASN A 182 -15.65 3.33 -11.83
CA ASN A 182 -14.82 2.91 -10.70
C ASN A 182 -14.17 1.56 -11.00
N CYS A 183 -12.94 1.38 -10.55
CA CYS A 183 -12.26 0.11 -10.72
C CYS A 183 -12.93 -1.01 -9.91
N VAL A 184 -12.96 -2.22 -10.45
CA VAL A 184 -13.58 -3.39 -9.82
C VAL A 184 -12.54 -4.22 -9.07
N SER A 185 -12.89 -4.71 -7.87
CA SER A 185 -12.01 -5.45 -6.96
C SER A 185 -11.34 -6.69 -7.55
N GLY A 186 -12.01 -7.42 -8.43
CA GLY A 186 -11.47 -8.61 -9.09
C GLY A 186 -10.48 -8.32 -10.24
N GLN A 187 -10.44 -7.09 -10.74
CA GLN A 187 -9.59 -6.68 -11.86
C GLN A 187 -8.48 -5.72 -11.45
N MET A 188 -8.42 -5.36 -10.16
CA MET A 188 -7.41 -4.49 -9.60
C MET A 188 -6.54 -5.23 -8.59
N LYS A 189 -5.26 -4.90 -8.58
CA LYS A 189 -4.33 -5.33 -7.52
C LYS A 189 -3.74 -4.10 -6.87
N LEU A 190 -3.93 -3.99 -5.56
CA LEU A 190 -3.22 -3.02 -4.73
C LEU A 190 -1.99 -3.69 -4.11
N LYS A 191 -0.89 -2.96 -4.12
CA LYS A 191 0.35 -3.33 -3.44
C LYS A 191 0.86 -2.13 -2.66
N VAL A 192 1.34 -2.38 -1.46
CA VAL A 192 2.14 -1.42 -0.71
C VAL A 192 3.58 -1.92 -0.67
N SER A 193 4.53 -1.00 -0.84
CA SER A 193 5.96 -1.28 -0.70
C SER A 193 6.66 -0.04 -0.16
N SER A 194 7.70 -0.21 0.63
CA SER A 194 8.60 0.91 0.95
C SER A 194 9.59 1.15 -0.19
N ARG A 195 9.97 2.40 -0.45
CA ARG A 195 10.99 2.75 -1.46
C ARG A 195 12.35 2.12 -1.14
N HIS A 196 12.73 2.16 0.14
CA HIS A 196 13.90 1.49 0.68
C HIS A 196 13.51 0.48 1.74
N ASN A 197 14.26 -0.61 1.87
CA ASN A 197 14.02 -1.61 2.91
C ASN A 197 14.60 -1.18 4.27
N ALA A 198 15.56 -0.26 4.26
CA ALA A 198 16.19 0.34 5.43
C ALA A 198 16.32 1.85 5.20
N TYR A 199 16.23 2.63 6.28
CA TYR A 199 16.37 4.09 6.26
C TYR A 199 17.31 4.53 7.38
N GLU A 200 18.30 5.34 7.04
CA GLU A 200 19.24 5.93 7.99
C GLU A 200 18.55 6.95 8.91
N PRO A 201 19.11 7.27 10.08
CA PRO A 201 18.60 8.32 10.95
C PRO A 201 18.33 9.64 10.20
N GLY A 202 17.14 10.21 10.39
CA GLY A 202 16.70 11.43 9.71
C GLY A 202 16.16 11.27 8.29
N GLU A 203 16.32 10.11 7.64
CA GLU A 203 15.72 9.88 6.32
C GLU A 203 14.20 9.68 6.44
N THR A 204 13.42 10.31 5.55
CA THR A 204 11.95 10.21 5.57
C THR A 204 11.47 8.98 4.79
N PRO A 205 10.83 7.98 5.42
CA PRO A 205 10.28 6.85 4.70
C PRO A 205 9.27 7.24 3.62
N ALA A 206 9.44 6.66 2.43
CA ALA A 206 8.54 6.82 1.30
C ALA A 206 7.80 5.50 1.03
N LEU A 207 6.50 5.49 1.31
CA LEU A 207 5.60 4.35 1.13
C LEU A 207 4.92 4.48 -0.24
N LEU A 208 5.07 3.45 -1.06
CA LEU A 208 4.59 3.39 -2.43
C LEU A 208 3.33 2.53 -2.50
N LEU A 209 2.20 3.15 -2.79
CA LEU A 209 0.92 2.48 -3.04
C LEU A 209 0.76 2.31 -4.54
N THR A 210 0.87 1.08 -5.03
CA THR A 210 0.76 0.77 -6.44
C THR A 210 -0.59 0.13 -6.74
N ALA A 211 -1.36 0.74 -7.62
CA ALA A 211 -2.63 0.24 -8.11
C ALA A 211 -2.45 -0.28 -9.55
N THR A 212 -2.71 -1.56 -9.77
CA THR A 212 -2.54 -2.22 -11.08
C THR A 212 -3.90 -2.61 -11.63
N ASN A 213 -4.25 -2.09 -12.80
CA ASN A 213 -5.48 -2.41 -13.52
C ASN A 213 -5.21 -3.52 -14.54
N SER A 214 -5.79 -4.69 -14.29
CA SER A 214 -5.71 -5.87 -15.19
C SER A 214 -6.92 -5.99 -16.12
N SER A 215 -7.81 -4.98 -16.14
CA SER A 215 -8.94 -4.94 -17.07
C SER A 215 -8.54 -4.38 -18.45
N THR A 216 -9.49 -4.43 -19.37
CA THR A 216 -9.36 -3.90 -20.74
C THR A 216 -9.87 -2.46 -20.89
N TYR A 217 -10.30 -1.82 -19.81
CA TYR A 217 -10.82 -0.45 -19.81
C TYR A 217 -10.16 0.40 -18.74
N ASP A 218 -10.16 1.71 -18.96
CA ASP A 218 -9.66 2.67 -18.00
C ASP A 218 -10.67 2.87 -16.89
N CYS A 219 -10.20 2.90 -15.64
CA CYS A 219 -11.05 3.07 -14.48
C CYS A 219 -10.43 4.08 -13.51
N LYS A 220 -11.22 4.53 -12.53
CA LYS A 220 -10.75 5.38 -11.44
C LYS A 220 -10.73 4.63 -10.11
N VAL A 221 -9.68 4.86 -9.32
CA VAL A 221 -9.51 4.31 -7.97
C VAL A 221 -9.24 5.45 -6.99
N ASP A 222 -9.87 5.41 -5.81
CA ASP A 222 -9.60 6.38 -4.76
C ASP A 222 -8.48 5.87 -3.84
N LEU A 223 -7.30 6.49 -3.92
CA LEU A 223 -6.17 6.21 -3.04
C LEU A 223 -6.02 7.29 -1.95
N GLY A 224 -7.08 8.08 -1.73
CA GLY A 224 -7.12 9.10 -0.70
C GLY A 224 -7.21 8.49 0.70
N PRO A 225 -6.84 9.25 1.73
CA PRO A 225 -6.77 8.77 3.12
C PRO A 225 -8.13 8.36 3.72
N LYS A 226 -9.25 8.63 3.04
CA LYS A 226 -10.59 8.12 3.41
C LYS A 226 -10.87 6.71 2.91
N ASN A 227 -10.19 6.29 1.85
CA ASN A 227 -10.45 5.01 1.17
C ASN A 227 -9.24 4.09 1.20
N ALA A 228 -8.02 4.57 0.90
CA ALA A 228 -6.79 3.80 1.08
C ALA A 228 -6.06 4.27 2.34
N VAL A 229 -6.40 3.68 3.47
CA VAL A 229 -5.77 3.99 4.76
C VAL A 229 -4.46 3.23 4.86
N VAL A 230 -3.37 3.97 5.09
CA VAL A 230 -2.04 3.42 5.33
C VAL A 230 -1.73 3.57 6.81
N THR A 231 -1.44 2.46 7.48
CA THR A 231 -1.01 2.43 8.88
C THR A 231 0.44 1.96 8.98
N VAL A 232 1.13 2.45 10.00
CA VAL A 232 2.50 2.08 10.33
C VAL A 232 2.51 1.63 11.79
N THR A 233 2.97 0.41 12.02
CA THR A 233 2.95 -0.25 13.33
C THR A 233 4.36 -0.74 13.64
N GLN A 234 4.85 -0.54 14.87
CA GLN A 234 6.16 -1.07 15.25
C GLN A 234 6.06 -2.59 15.44
N ALA A 235 7.04 -3.35 14.99
CA ALA A 235 7.02 -4.80 15.15
C ALA A 235 6.99 -5.16 16.66
N GLY A 236 5.94 -5.87 17.07
CA GLY A 236 5.71 -6.23 18.46
C GLY A 236 4.74 -5.33 19.23
N SER A 237 4.28 -4.21 18.63
CA SER A 237 3.13 -3.45 19.13
C SER A 237 1.82 -3.92 18.48
N GLU A 238 0.72 -3.78 19.19
CA GLU A 238 -0.64 -3.96 18.66
C GLU A 238 -1.28 -2.61 18.27
N ASP A 239 -0.74 -1.52 18.79
CA ASP A 239 -1.20 -0.16 18.50
C ASP A 239 -0.46 0.42 17.29
N ASP A 240 -1.23 1.08 16.42
CA ASP A 240 -0.69 1.84 15.30
C ASP A 240 0.11 3.03 15.81
N PHE A 241 1.33 3.17 15.29
CA PHE A 241 2.16 4.33 15.59
C PHE A 241 1.74 5.54 14.75
N TRP A 242 1.34 5.30 13.50
CA TRP A 242 0.87 6.35 12.59
C TRP A 242 -0.17 5.83 11.60
N SER A 243 -1.10 6.69 11.20
CA SER A 243 -2.13 6.43 10.20
C SER A 243 -2.30 7.62 9.25
N SER A 244 -2.44 7.35 7.96
CA SER A 244 -2.74 8.37 6.95
C SER A 244 -4.12 9.00 7.12
N ALA A 245 -5.02 8.35 7.86
CA ALA A 245 -6.39 8.83 8.10
C ALA A 245 -6.50 9.81 9.28
N ASP A 246 -5.50 9.86 10.15
CA ASP A 246 -5.56 10.62 11.41
C ASP A 246 -5.54 12.13 11.22
N CYS A 247 -4.67 12.61 10.34
CA CYS A 247 -4.60 14.01 9.98
C CYS A 247 -4.22 14.22 8.50
N PRO A 248 -5.16 13.98 7.57
CA PRO A 248 -4.87 14.04 6.16
C PRO A 248 -4.72 15.49 5.70
N LYS A 249 -3.60 15.80 5.02
CA LYS A 249 -3.40 17.12 4.39
C LYS A 249 -4.40 17.38 3.26
N ALA A 250 -4.82 16.33 2.57
CA ALA A 250 -5.89 16.37 1.58
C ALA A 250 -7.13 15.70 2.17
N THR A 251 -8.17 16.49 2.48
CA THR A 251 -9.41 16.01 3.12
C THR A 251 -10.42 15.40 2.11
N GLY A 252 -10.11 15.48 0.81
CA GLY A 252 -10.93 14.98 -0.29
C GLY A 252 -10.54 13.57 -0.74
N SER A 253 -11.38 13.00 -1.61
CA SER A 253 -11.08 11.78 -2.36
C SER A 253 -9.91 12.03 -3.33
N LEU A 254 -8.89 11.19 -3.31
CA LEU A 254 -7.78 11.24 -4.26
C LEU A 254 -8.03 10.17 -5.32
N ARG A 255 -8.92 10.49 -6.26
CA ARG A 255 -9.30 9.57 -7.35
C ARG A 255 -8.30 9.67 -8.49
N PHE A 256 -7.65 8.58 -8.84
CA PHE A 256 -6.68 8.52 -9.92
C PHE A 256 -7.19 7.63 -11.05
N ARG A 257 -6.92 8.02 -12.29
CA ARG A 257 -7.17 7.16 -13.46
C ARG A 257 -6.08 6.09 -13.50
N VAL A 258 -6.49 4.83 -13.60
CA VAL A 258 -5.61 3.70 -13.87
C VAL A 258 -5.90 3.18 -15.27
N PRO A 259 -5.00 3.40 -16.25
CA PRO A 259 -5.22 2.92 -17.60
C PRO A 259 -5.34 1.40 -17.66
N ALA A 260 -6.07 0.89 -18.65
CA ALA A 260 -6.18 -0.54 -18.92
C ALA A 260 -4.80 -1.20 -19.01
N GLY A 261 -4.65 -2.38 -18.40
CA GLY A 261 -3.40 -3.15 -18.40
C GLY A 261 -2.19 -2.45 -17.77
N SER A 262 -2.38 -1.33 -17.06
CA SER A 262 -1.29 -0.50 -16.53
C SER A 262 -1.37 -0.32 -15.02
N SER A 263 -0.30 0.21 -14.43
CA SER A 263 -0.26 0.58 -13.02
C SER A 263 0.01 2.07 -12.83
N ILE A 264 -0.38 2.56 -11.67
CA ILE A 264 -0.01 3.86 -11.14
C ILE A 264 0.58 3.68 -9.74
N THR A 265 1.46 4.60 -9.34
CA THR A 265 2.06 4.59 -8.00
C THR A 265 1.84 5.92 -7.30
N TYR A 266 1.14 5.90 -6.17
CA TYR A 266 0.97 7.03 -5.27
C TYR A 266 1.97 6.92 -4.11
N THR A 267 2.70 8.01 -3.84
CA THR A 267 3.72 8.02 -2.77
C THR A 267 3.20 8.74 -1.53
N VAL A 268 3.18 8.02 -0.42
CA VAL A 268 2.91 8.54 0.92
C VAL A 268 4.23 8.72 1.65
N LYS A 269 4.57 9.96 2.01
CA LYS A 269 5.75 10.27 2.82
C LYS A 269 5.36 10.32 4.28
N TRP A 270 6.10 9.61 5.11
CA TRP A 270 5.92 9.60 6.56
C TRP A 270 7.15 10.19 7.22
N ASP A 271 6.97 11.18 8.09
CA ASP A 271 8.03 11.96 8.74
C ASP A 271 8.54 11.34 10.05
N ARG A 272 8.30 10.04 10.26
CA ARG A 272 8.60 9.30 11.49
C ARG A 272 7.86 9.81 12.73
N ARG A 273 6.88 10.71 12.60
CA ARG A 273 6.09 11.18 13.75
C ARG A 273 4.88 10.29 13.97
N ALA A 274 4.53 10.10 15.23
CA ALA A 274 3.26 9.49 15.58
C ALA A 274 2.12 10.39 15.10
N SER A 275 0.98 9.79 14.77
CA SER A 275 -0.27 10.53 14.56
C SER A 275 -1.25 10.29 15.69
N ALA A 276 -2.25 11.16 15.78
CA ALA A 276 -3.39 10.93 16.64
C ALA A 276 -4.66 11.21 15.84
N PRO A 277 -5.73 10.41 16.03
CA PRO A 277 -6.96 10.57 15.28
C PRO A 277 -7.52 11.99 15.41
N GLN A 278 -8.37 12.39 14.46
CA GLN A 278 -8.99 13.72 14.40
C GLN A 278 -8.02 14.91 14.54
N CYS A 279 -6.79 14.76 14.01
CA CYS A 279 -5.72 15.75 14.14
C CYS A 279 -5.43 16.17 15.60
N ALA A 280 -5.64 15.26 16.57
CA ALA A 280 -5.27 15.52 17.95
C ALA A 280 -3.74 15.63 18.11
N THR A 281 -3.27 16.09 19.28
CA THR A 281 -1.84 16.19 19.57
C THR A 281 -1.26 14.78 19.74
N PRO A 282 -0.33 14.33 18.86
CA PRO A 282 0.29 13.02 18.99
C PRO A 282 1.25 12.93 20.18
N ALA A 283 1.64 11.72 20.54
CA ALA A 283 2.72 11.51 21.51
C ALA A 283 4.00 12.21 21.05
N ALA A 284 4.69 12.86 21.99
CA ALA A 284 5.95 13.51 21.72
C ALA A 284 7.03 12.46 21.42
N GLY A 285 7.83 12.70 20.38
CA GLY A 285 8.92 11.81 19.97
C GLY A 285 8.95 11.58 18.47
N SER A 286 9.90 10.74 18.05
CA SER A 286 10.02 10.19 16.71
C SER A 286 10.01 8.67 16.83
N ALA A 287 9.67 7.98 15.74
CA ALA A 287 9.82 6.54 15.63
C ALA A 287 11.27 6.14 15.95
N GLU A 288 11.40 5.15 16.83
CA GLU A 288 12.68 4.58 17.26
C GLU A 288 13.29 3.70 16.16
N ALA A 289 14.55 3.31 16.32
CA ALA A 289 15.14 2.30 15.46
C ALA A 289 14.42 0.95 15.65
N GLY A 290 14.20 0.23 14.57
CA GLY A 290 13.50 -1.05 14.61
C GLY A 290 12.81 -1.43 13.31
N THR A 291 12.08 -2.55 13.35
CA THR A 291 11.27 -3.00 12.21
C THR A 291 9.88 -2.43 12.32
N TYR A 292 9.38 -1.89 11.21
CA TYR A 292 8.04 -1.36 11.09
C TYR A 292 7.25 -2.15 10.05
N LEU A 293 6.00 -2.46 10.39
CA LEU A 293 5.02 -3.03 9.48
C LEU A 293 4.19 -1.88 8.91
N VAL A 294 3.98 -1.92 7.60
CA VAL A 294 3.10 -1.01 6.88
C VAL A 294 1.95 -1.81 6.34
N GLU A 295 0.75 -1.39 6.67
CA GLU A 295 -0.48 -1.96 6.14
C GLU A 295 -1.22 -0.90 5.34
N ALA A 296 -1.70 -1.26 4.15
CA ALA A 296 -2.57 -0.44 3.33
C ALA A 296 -3.89 -1.17 3.16
N THR A 297 -4.95 -0.63 3.76
CA THR A 297 -6.30 -1.19 3.70
C THR A 297 -7.17 -0.33 2.80
N THR A 298 -7.81 -0.96 1.82
CA THR A 298 -8.72 -0.27 0.89
C THR A 298 -10.02 -1.04 0.73
N PRO A 299 -11.19 -0.45 1.08
CA PRO A 299 -12.48 -1.10 0.92
C PRO A 299 -12.67 -1.64 -0.49
N GLY A 300 -13.12 -2.89 -0.57
CA GLY A 300 -13.31 -3.60 -1.83
C GLY A 300 -12.04 -4.24 -2.41
N PHE A 301 -10.85 -3.70 -2.18
CA PHE A 301 -9.59 -4.22 -2.76
C PHE A 301 -8.73 -5.02 -1.77
N GLY A 302 -9.13 -5.04 -0.50
CA GLY A 302 -8.48 -5.81 0.56
C GLY A 302 -7.32 -5.06 1.20
N THR A 303 -6.40 -5.82 1.78
CA THR A 303 -5.28 -5.31 2.57
C THR A 303 -3.97 -5.77 1.95
N ALA A 304 -3.04 -4.85 1.78
CA ALA A 304 -1.66 -5.12 1.38
C ALA A 304 -0.72 -4.75 2.52
N GLN A 305 0.37 -5.50 2.68
CA GLN A 305 1.33 -5.25 3.75
C GLN A 305 2.78 -5.33 3.27
N THR A 306 3.67 -4.59 3.91
CA THR A 306 5.12 -4.63 3.70
C THR A 306 5.82 -4.26 5.01
N SER A 307 7.13 -4.45 5.08
CA SER A 307 7.93 -4.04 6.24
C SER A 307 9.18 -3.30 5.78
N PHE A 308 9.70 -2.44 6.64
CA PHE A 308 11.01 -1.81 6.47
C PHE A 308 11.67 -1.64 7.85
N VAL A 309 12.95 -1.27 7.84
CA VAL A 309 13.76 -1.05 9.04
C VAL A 309 14.13 0.43 9.14
N LEU A 310 14.00 0.99 10.34
CA LEU A 310 14.67 2.23 10.72
C LEU A 310 15.96 1.86 11.43
N GLU A 311 17.09 2.30 10.89
CA GLU A 311 18.40 2.00 11.45
C GLU A 311 18.67 2.88 12.67
N ASN A 312 19.54 2.37 13.54
CA ASN A 312 20.04 3.12 14.68
C ASN A 312 21.18 4.05 14.24
N ASP A 313 21.35 5.15 14.96
CA ASP A 313 22.57 5.98 14.90
C ASP A 313 23.84 5.20 15.31
#